data_AF-A0A3R9Z7M7-F1
#
_entry.id   AF-A0A3R9Z7M7-F1
#
_cell.length_a   1.000
_cell.length_b   1.000
_cell.length_c   1.000
_cell.angle_alpha   90.00
_cell.angle_beta   90.00
_cell.angle_gamma   90.00
#
_symmetry.space_group_name_H-M   'P 1'
#
loop_
_entity.id
_entity.type
_entity.pdbx_description
1 polymer ?
#
loop_
_entity_poly.entity_id
_entity_poly.type
_entity_poly.pdbx_seq_one_letter_code
_entity_poly.pdbx_strand_id
1 'polypeptide(L)'
;MAQLAGALNMLFSEIDKVLDPYRTKLAELEQKAGIGEQADRAREGSMFPLGIDGDKVDPQEYFADEADYTRRGIRLAYFSVQDAELRRELIKTVRTLEATHQSLLDRDVGEAASEVSKAKVALRRLPWGTGAFIALLCFGVGEYSKGTSGAIAGGMLGLFMGLGYVWNAKGSAESTLEQAEFDLKSVQRDRRIRKLHPETFSRSEEVLGEEQEEFGDESARANVVRFLEENPA
;
A
#
# COMPACT_ATOMS: atom_id res chain seq x y z
N MET A 1 -13.67 -4.53 -12.93
CA MET A 1 -12.43 -5.08 -13.50
C MET A 1 -11.64 -4.02 -14.29
N ALA A 2 -12.15 -3.44 -15.39
CA ALA A 2 -11.39 -2.46 -16.19
C ALA A 2 -11.03 -1.14 -15.46
N GLN A 3 -11.89 -0.63 -14.57
CA GLN A 3 -11.60 0.59 -13.78
C GLN A 3 -10.54 0.37 -12.69
N LEU A 4 -10.45 -0.83 -12.11
CA LEU A 4 -9.45 -1.19 -11.09
C LEU A 4 -8.04 -1.27 -11.70
N ALA A 5 -7.91 -1.84 -12.89
CA ALA A 5 -6.64 -1.90 -13.61
C ALA A 5 -6.11 -0.49 -13.98
N GLY A 6 -6.99 0.44 -14.33
CA GLY A 6 -6.62 1.84 -14.62
C GLY A 6 -6.12 2.60 -13.38
N ALA A 7 -6.75 2.39 -12.23
CA ALA A 7 -6.34 3.01 -10.97
C ALA A 7 -4.97 2.48 -10.49
N LEU A 8 -4.74 1.16 -10.57
CA LEU A 8 -3.45 0.54 -10.24
C LEU A 8 -2.32 1.08 -11.14
N ASN A 9 -2.53 1.18 -12.44
CA ASN A 9 -1.52 1.72 -13.36
C ASN A 9 -1.17 3.19 -13.08
N MET A 10 -2.14 4.01 -12.67
CA MET A 10 -1.86 5.39 -12.28
C MET A 10 -1.06 5.46 -10.97
N LEU A 11 -1.37 4.60 -10.01
CA LEU A 11 -0.70 4.58 -8.70
C LEU A 11 0.77 4.14 -8.83
N PHE A 12 1.06 3.09 -9.63
CA PHE A 12 2.43 2.71 -9.95
C PHE A 12 3.18 3.83 -10.67
N SER A 13 2.53 4.52 -11.63
CA SER A 13 3.15 5.65 -12.34
C SER A 13 3.50 6.82 -11.40
N GLU A 14 2.71 7.07 -10.35
CA GLU A 14 3.02 8.13 -9.39
C GLU A 14 4.16 7.76 -8.44
N ILE A 15 4.19 6.51 -7.97
CA ILE A 15 5.30 6.03 -7.12
C ILE A 15 6.61 6.10 -7.90
N ASP A 16 6.63 5.60 -9.13
CA ASP A 16 7.84 5.64 -9.96
C ASP A 16 8.30 7.08 -10.22
N LYS A 17 7.39 8.02 -10.51
CA LYS A 17 7.75 9.44 -10.66
C LYS A 17 8.44 10.04 -9.42
N VAL A 18 8.07 9.59 -8.22
CA VAL A 18 8.67 10.09 -6.98
C VAL A 18 10.02 9.42 -6.70
N LEU A 19 10.17 8.14 -7.02
CA LEU A 19 11.39 7.35 -6.72
C LEU A 19 12.46 7.43 -7.82
N ASP A 20 12.06 7.62 -9.08
CA ASP A 20 12.94 7.61 -10.26
C ASP A 20 14.08 8.63 -10.22
N PRO A 21 13.89 9.87 -9.70
CA PRO A 21 15.01 10.80 -9.54
C PRO A 21 16.12 10.23 -8.64
N TYR A 22 15.74 9.54 -7.57
CA TYR A 22 16.70 8.91 -6.65
C TYR A 22 17.34 7.68 -7.25
N ARG A 23 16.58 6.85 -7.97
CA ARG A 23 17.10 5.67 -8.70
C ARG A 23 18.10 6.07 -9.77
N THR A 24 17.77 7.09 -10.56
CA THR A 24 18.66 7.64 -11.60
C THR A 24 19.94 8.18 -10.99
N LYS A 25 19.81 9.02 -9.95
CA LYS A 25 20.98 9.54 -9.23
C LYS A 25 21.85 8.42 -8.67
N LEU A 26 21.23 7.38 -8.12
CA LEU A 26 21.95 6.25 -7.55
C LEU A 26 22.75 5.50 -8.62
N ALA A 27 22.11 5.19 -9.76
CA ALA A 27 22.77 4.53 -10.88
C ALA A 27 23.97 5.33 -11.41
N GLU A 28 23.84 6.67 -11.52
CA GLU A 28 24.94 7.55 -11.91
C GLU A 28 26.13 7.49 -10.93
N LEU A 29 25.84 7.51 -9.62
CA LEU A 29 26.87 7.40 -8.58
C LEU A 29 27.54 6.03 -8.58
N GLU A 30 26.78 4.96 -8.79
CA GLU A 30 27.31 3.59 -8.86
C GLU A 30 28.20 3.38 -10.08
N GLN A 31 27.81 3.95 -11.22
CA GLN A 31 28.64 3.95 -12.42
C GLN A 31 29.93 4.76 -12.19
N LYS A 32 29.84 5.94 -11.56
CA LYS A 32 31.00 6.76 -11.20
C LYS A 32 31.94 6.04 -10.23
N ALA A 33 31.40 5.25 -9.32
CA ALA A 33 32.16 4.44 -8.37
C ALA A 33 32.71 3.13 -8.99
N GLY A 34 32.31 2.78 -10.20
CA GLY A 34 32.72 1.54 -10.86
C GLY A 34 32.07 0.27 -10.29
N ILE A 35 30.98 0.40 -9.53
CA ILE A 35 30.27 -0.72 -8.87
C ILE A 35 28.90 -1.02 -9.47
N GLY A 36 28.50 -0.36 -10.57
CA GLY A 36 27.16 -0.51 -11.18
C GLY A 36 26.73 -1.96 -11.38
N GLU A 37 27.55 -2.77 -12.05
CA GLU A 37 27.23 -4.20 -12.30
C GLU A 37 27.11 -5.01 -11.00
N GLN A 38 27.93 -4.70 -10.00
CA GLN A 38 27.88 -5.40 -8.70
C GLN A 38 26.61 -5.04 -7.93
N ALA A 39 26.23 -3.76 -7.95
CA ALA A 39 25.00 -3.28 -7.32
C ALA A 39 23.76 -3.83 -8.04
N ASP A 40 23.76 -3.90 -9.36
CA ASP A 40 22.66 -4.49 -10.13
C ASP A 40 22.51 -5.98 -9.82
N ARG A 41 23.62 -6.73 -9.81
CA ARG A 41 23.61 -8.15 -9.42
C ARG A 41 23.10 -8.37 -8.00
N ALA A 42 23.43 -7.46 -7.08
CA ALA A 42 22.91 -7.53 -5.71
C ALA A 42 21.38 -7.32 -5.65
N ARG A 43 20.81 -6.55 -6.58
CA ARG A 43 19.35 -6.30 -6.68
C ARG A 43 18.57 -7.39 -7.39
N GLU A 44 19.23 -8.23 -8.19
CA GLU A 44 18.59 -9.35 -8.91
C GLU A 44 18.04 -10.44 -7.97
N GLY A 45 18.44 -10.42 -6.69
CA GLY A 45 17.98 -11.38 -5.67
C GLY A 45 18.85 -12.62 -5.58
N SER A 46 18.44 -13.57 -4.74
CA SER A 46 19.18 -14.84 -4.57
C SER A 46 19.05 -15.73 -5.80
N MET A 47 20.15 -16.36 -6.22
CA MET A 47 20.12 -17.42 -7.24
C MET A 47 19.34 -18.66 -6.75
N PHE A 48 19.33 -18.88 -5.44
CA PHE A 48 18.66 -19.99 -4.78
C PHE A 48 17.73 -19.40 -3.71
N PRO A 49 16.55 -18.92 -4.10
CA PRO A 49 15.62 -18.32 -3.17
C PRO A 49 14.99 -19.40 -2.27
N LEU A 50 14.58 -19.03 -1.06
CA LEU A 50 13.96 -19.97 -0.12
C LEU A 50 12.74 -20.67 -0.74
N GLY A 51 12.56 -21.96 -0.44
CA GLY A 51 11.42 -22.73 -0.94
C GLY A 51 11.55 -23.23 -2.39
N ILE A 52 12.66 -22.96 -3.09
CA ILE A 52 12.91 -23.51 -4.45
C ILE A 52 12.87 -25.04 -4.49
N ASP A 53 13.23 -25.70 -3.39
CA ASP A 53 13.22 -27.17 -3.24
C ASP A 53 11.85 -27.75 -2.82
N GLY A 54 10.80 -26.91 -2.75
CA GLY A 54 9.44 -27.32 -2.40
C GLY A 54 9.11 -27.24 -0.91
N ASP A 55 9.98 -26.62 -0.11
CA ASP A 55 9.70 -26.35 1.30
C ASP A 55 8.50 -25.40 1.46
N LYS A 56 7.67 -25.67 2.46
CA LYS A 56 6.54 -24.80 2.81
C LYS A 56 7.05 -23.59 3.60
N VAL A 57 7.46 -22.56 2.88
CA VAL A 57 7.91 -21.28 3.45
C VAL A 57 6.76 -20.28 3.40
N ASP A 58 6.53 -19.53 4.48
CA ASP A 58 5.58 -18.42 4.46
C ASP A 58 6.07 -17.37 3.44
N PRO A 59 5.20 -16.83 2.56
CA PRO A 59 5.62 -15.83 1.58
C PRO A 59 6.36 -14.63 2.21
N GLN A 60 6.03 -14.24 3.43
CA GLN A 60 6.67 -13.12 4.12
C GLN A 60 8.09 -13.47 4.55
N GLU A 61 8.34 -14.71 4.95
CA GLU A 61 9.68 -15.19 5.27
C GLU A 61 10.56 -15.22 4.01
N TYR A 62 10.01 -15.68 2.88
CA TYR A 62 10.68 -15.63 1.58
C TYR A 62 11.13 -14.21 1.21
N PHE A 63 10.21 -13.23 1.26
CA PHE A 63 10.53 -11.85 0.89
C PHE A 63 11.51 -11.18 1.85
N ALA A 64 11.48 -11.58 3.13
CA ALA A 64 12.42 -11.08 4.12
C ALA A 64 13.84 -11.62 3.89
N ASP A 65 13.98 -12.88 3.50
CA ASP A 65 15.27 -13.47 3.14
C ASP A 65 15.89 -12.83 1.89
N GLU A 66 15.08 -12.63 0.84
CA GLU A 66 15.49 -11.89 -0.36
C GLU A 66 15.94 -10.47 -0.02
N ALA A 67 15.23 -9.78 0.87
CA ALA A 67 15.61 -8.46 1.33
C ALA A 67 16.97 -8.48 2.07
N ASP A 68 17.22 -9.46 2.93
CA ASP A 68 18.51 -9.65 3.61
C ASP A 68 19.64 -9.97 2.64
N TYR A 69 19.37 -10.75 1.58
CA TYR A 69 20.33 -11.04 0.53
C TYR A 69 20.71 -9.77 -0.24
N THR A 70 19.72 -9.03 -0.76
CA THR A 70 19.96 -7.78 -1.48
C THR A 70 20.66 -6.74 -0.61
N ARG A 71 20.22 -6.57 0.63
CA ARG A 71 20.84 -5.65 1.59
C ARG A 71 22.32 -5.95 1.79
N ARG A 72 22.67 -7.22 2.06
CA ARG A 72 24.08 -7.63 2.23
C ARG A 72 24.90 -7.42 0.97
N GLY A 73 24.36 -7.78 -0.20
CA GLY A 73 25.04 -7.57 -1.49
C GLY A 73 25.32 -6.09 -1.77
N ILE A 74 24.35 -5.21 -1.54
CA ILE A 74 24.51 -3.77 -1.70
C ILE A 74 25.54 -3.20 -0.73
N ARG A 75 25.49 -3.60 0.55
CA ARG A 75 26.47 -3.18 1.55
C ARG A 75 27.89 -3.55 1.14
N LEU A 76 28.11 -4.81 0.76
CA LEU A 76 29.41 -5.28 0.27
C LEU A 76 29.90 -4.49 -0.93
N ALA A 77 29.03 -4.21 -1.91
CA ALA A 77 29.39 -3.41 -3.08
C ALA A 77 29.79 -1.99 -2.68
N TYR A 78 29.05 -1.35 -1.77
CA TYR A 78 29.26 0.05 -1.41
C TYR A 78 30.49 0.24 -0.54
N PHE A 79 30.74 -0.65 0.41
CA PHE A 79 31.96 -0.60 1.23
C PHE A 79 33.23 -1.01 0.47
N SER A 80 33.11 -1.64 -0.71
CA SER A 80 34.26 -1.87 -1.61
C SER A 80 34.78 -0.58 -2.28
N VAL A 81 33.98 0.49 -2.32
CA VAL A 81 34.37 1.78 -2.90
C VAL A 81 35.43 2.44 -2.03
N GLN A 82 36.62 2.73 -2.58
CA GLN A 82 37.74 3.29 -1.82
C GLN A 82 37.55 4.78 -1.46
N ASP A 83 36.86 5.54 -2.32
CA ASP A 83 36.57 6.95 -2.09
C ASP A 83 35.47 7.12 -1.03
N ALA A 84 35.88 7.57 0.16
CA ALA A 84 34.98 7.78 1.30
C ALA A 84 33.92 8.87 1.05
N GLU A 85 34.20 9.90 0.24
CA GLU A 85 33.20 10.92 -0.07
C GLU A 85 32.12 10.35 -0.99
N LEU A 86 32.55 9.64 -2.03
CA LEU A 86 31.62 9.00 -2.97
C LEU A 86 30.77 7.92 -2.29
N ARG A 87 31.37 7.13 -1.39
CA ARG A 87 30.65 6.13 -0.59
C ARG A 87 29.59 6.76 0.32
N ARG A 88 29.91 7.88 0.98
CA ARG A 88 28.92 8.63 1.78
C ARG A 88 27.77 9.14 0.92
N GLU A 89 28.05 9.63 -0.29
CA GLU A 89 27.01 10.11 -1.20
C GLU A 89 26.09 8.98 -1.69
N LEU A 90 26.67 7.81 -2.00
CA LEU A 90 25.94 6.58 -2.32
C LEU A 90 25.01 6.16 -1.17
N ILE A 91 25.57 6.01 0.03
CA ILE A 91 24.81 5.63 1.24
C ILE A 91 23.68 6.63 1.50
N LYS A 92 23.97 7.93 1.47
CA LYS A 92 22.97 8.99 1.65
C LYS A 92 21.83 8.89 0.64
N THR A 93 22.15 8.62 -0.63
CA THR A 93 21.16 8.52 -1.70
C THR A 93 20.26 7.29 -1.50
N VAL A 94 20.82 6.14 -1.11
CA VAL A 94 20.04 4.94 -0.74
C VAL A 94 19.12 5.22 0.44
N ARG A 95 19.65 5.78 1.53
CA ARG A 95 18.83 6.08 2.72
C ARG A 95 17.71 7.06 2.42
N THR A 96 17.96 8.03 1.53
CA THR A 96 16.92 8.98 1.08
C THR A 96 15.85 8.27 0.24
N LEU A 97 16.24 7.34 -0.65
CA LEU A 97 15.32 6.51 -1.41
C LEU A 97 14.45 5.65 -0.47
N GLU A 98 15.06 4.97 0.49
CA GLU A 98 14.36 4.15 1.50
C GLU A 98 13.40 4.99 2.35
N ALA A 99 13.84 6.14 2.86
CA ALA A 99 12.99 7.05 3.62
C ALA A 99 11.82 7.59 2.79
N THR A 100 12.03 7.87 1.50
CA THR A 100 10.97 8.30 0.59
C THR A 100 9.95 7.18 0.38
N HIS A 101 10.43 5.95 0.21
CA HIS A 101 9.56 4.78 0.09
C HIS A 101 8.76 4.51 1.37
N GLN A 102 9.36 4.67 2.55
CA GLN A 102 8.64 4.59 3.84
C GLN A 102 7.58 5.68 3.97
N SER A 103 7.87 6.91 3.54
CA SER A 103 6.91 8.01 3.52
C SER A 103 5.71 7.73 2.61
N LEU A 104 5.92 7.09 1.46
CA LEU A 104 4.84 6.66 0.57
C LEU A 104 3.94 5.61 1.25
N LEU A 105 4.51 4.63 1.95
CA LEU A 105 3.73 3.65 2.71
C LEU A 105 2.90 4.30 3.83
N ASP A 106 3.46 5.31 4.50
CA ASP A 106 2.74 6.08 5.51
C ASP A 106 1.58 6.87 4.90
N ARG A 107 1.78 7.43 3.69
CA ARG A 107 0.72 8.09 2.92
C ARG A 107 -0.38 7.11 2.54
N ASP A 108 -0.04 5.92 2.04
CA ASP A 108 -1.02 4.90 1.63
C ASP A 108 -1.91 4.46 2.80
N VAL A 109 -1.34 4.31 4.01
CA VAL A 109 -2.14 4.07 5.22
C VAL A 109 -3.08 5.25 5.53
N GLY A 110 -2.59 6.49 5.37
CA GLY A 110 -3.40 7.70 5.55
C GLY A 110 -4.56 7.79 4.56
N GLU A 111 -4.31 7.47 3.29
CA GLU A 111 -5.33 7.44 2.23
C GLU A 111 -6.38 6.36 2.48
N ALA A 112 -5.96 5.14 2.81
CA ALA A 112 -6.88 4.06 3.14
C ALA A 112 -7.75 4.39 4.37
N ALA A 113 -7.16 5.03 5.40
CA ALA A 113 -7.91 5.49 6.56
C ALA A 113 -8.93 6.60 6.21
N SER A 114 -8.56 7.48 5.29
CA SER A 114 -9.46 8.52 4.75
C SER A 114 -10.63 7.90 4.00
N GLU A 115 -10.40 6.87 3.17
CA GLU A 115 -11.48 6.15 2.47
C GLU A 115 -12.45 5.46 3.43
N VAL A 116 -11.95 4.83 4.50
CA VAL A 116 -12.82 4.29 5.57
C VAL A 116 -13.68 5.40 6.20
N SER A 117 -13.09 6.57 6.47
CA SER A 117 -13.82 7.71 7.02
C SER A 117 -14.91 8.20 6.06
N LYS A 118 -14.60 8.35 4.76
CA LYS A 118 -15.56 8.72 3.72
C LYS A 118 -16.70 7.70 3.61
N ALA A 119 -16.39 6.41 3.61
CA ALA A 119 -17.38 5.33 3.58
C ALA A 119 -18.30 5.36 4.82
N LYS A 120 -17.74 5.59 6.02
CA LYS A 120 -18.53 5.78 7.26
C LYS A 120 -19.48 6.97 7.17
N VAL A 121 -19.03 8.07 6.57
CA VAL A 121 -19.88 9.25 6.34
C VAL A 121 -20.98 8.95 5.33
N ALA A 122 -20.67 8.26 4.24
CA ALA A 122 -21.65 7.87 3.22
C ALA A 122 -22.74 6.95 3.81
N LEU A 123 -22.36 5.99 4.63
CA LEU A 123 -23.30 5.10 5.33
C LEU A 123 -24.24 5.86 6.28
N ARG A 124 -23.76 6.93 6.93
CA ARG A 124 -24.58 7.79 7.80
C ARG A 124 -25.50 8.73 7.01
N ARG A 125 -25.12 9.11 5.79
CA ARG A 125 -25.85 10.07 4.94
C ARG A 125 -26.63 9.34 3.85
N LEU A 126 -27.52 8.44 4.25
CA LEU A 126 -28.41 7.76 3.31
C LEU A 126 -29.34 8.76 2.60
N PRO A 127 -29.70 8.51 1.32
CA PRO A 127 -30.46 9.45 0.49
C PRO A 127 -31.97 9.44 0.81
N TRP A 128 -32.33 9.65 2.09
CA TRP A 128 -33.72 9.67 2.56
C TRP A 128 -34.58 10.70 1.83
N GLY A 129 -34.01 11.88 1.51
CA GLY A 129 -34.70 12.91 0.75
C GLY A 129 -35.11 12.44 -0.65
N THR A 130 -34.23 11.71 -1.34
CA THR A 130 -34.53 11.13 -2.65
C THR A 130 -35.61 10.05 -2.54
N GLY A 131 -35.54 9.20 -1.51
CA GLY A 131 -36.59 8.22 -1.24
C GLY A 131 -37.96 8.85 -0.99
N ALA A 132 -38.01 9.93 -0.20
CA ALA A 132 -39.22 10.70 0.05
C ALA A 132 -39.76 11.38 -1.22
N PHE A 133 -38.87 11.92 -2.05
CA PHE A 133 -39.24 12.53 -3.33
C PHE A 133 -39.86 11.51 -4.31
N ILE A 134 -39.31 10.29 -4.39
CA ILE A 134 -39.90 9.19 -5.17
C ILE A 134 -41.33 8.90 -4.69
N ALA A 135 -41.54 8.81 -3.37
CA ALA A 135 -42.86 8.57 -2.81
C ALA A 135 -43.86 9.69 -3.15
N LEU A 136 -43.43 10.96 -3.07
CA LEU A 136 -44.25 12.12 -3.45
C LEU A 136 -44.61 12.12 -4.94
N LEU A 137 -43.66 11.79 -5.82
CA LEU A 137 -43.93 11.69 -7.26
C LEU A 137 -44.96 10.60 -7.58
N CYS A 138 -44.81 9.41 -6.98
CA CYS A 138 -45.75 8.31 -7.19
C CYS A 138 -47.15 8.64 -6.63
N PHE A 139 -47.24 9.35 -5.50
CA PHE A 139 -48.50 9.85 -4.97
C PHE A 139 -49.19 10.81 -5.96
N GLY A 140 -48.47 11.81 -6.47
CA GLY A 140 -49.03 12.79 -7.40
C GLY A 140 -49.49 12.18 -8.73
N VAL A 141 -48.74 11.21 -9.27
CA VAL A 141 -49.16 10.44 -10.46
C VAL A 141 -50.40 9.60 -10.16
N GLY A 142 -50.47 8.99 -8.98
CA GLY A 142 -51.62 8.23 -8.52
C GLY A 142 -52.88 9.08 -8.44
N GLU A 143 -52.79 10.25 -7.80
CA GLU A 143 -53.87 11.23 -7.66
C GLU A 143 -54.39 11.70 -9.02
N TYR A 144 -53.48 12.05 -9.93
CA TYR A 144 -53.84 12.48 -11.29
C TYR A 144 -54.62 11.40 -12.06
N SER A 145 -54.31 10.12 -11.86
CA SER A 145 -54.89 9.02 -12.65
C SER A 145 -56.28 8.54 -12.18
N LYS A 146 -56.51 8.43 -10.86
CA LYS A 146 -57.72 7.82 -10.27
C LYS A 146 -58.22 8.55 -9.02
N GLY A 147 -57.86 9.83 -8.86
CA GLY A 147 -58.23 10.65 -7.70
C GLY A 147 -57.71 10.06 -6.39
N THR A 148 -58.51 10.16 -5.32
CA THR A 148 -58.13 9.74 -3.96
C THR A 148 -57.73 8.27 -3.87
N SER A 149 -58.46 7.37 -4.54
CA SER A 149 -58.14 5.94 -4.55
C SER A 149 -56.79 5.64 -5.22
N GLY A 150 -56.47 6.38 -6.29
CA GLY A 150 -55.18 6.30 -6.98
C GLY A 150 -54.03 6.87 -6.17
N ALA A 151 -54.27 7.96 -5.44
CA ALA A 151 -53.28 8.61 -4.59
C ALA A 151 -52.80 7.67 -3.45
N ILE A 152 -53.72 6.93 -2.82
CA ILE A 152 -53.38 5.94 -1.78
C ILE A 152 -52.53 4.81 -2.37
N ALA A 153 -52.97 4.21 -3.47
CA ALA A 153 -52.25 3.12 -4.11
C ALA A 153 -50.87 3.56 -4.63
N GLY A 154 -50.79 4.74 -5.26
CA GLY A 154 -49.54 5.34 -5.74
C GLY A 154 -48.60 5.70 -4.60
N GLY A 155 -49.10 6.24 -3.50
CA GLY A 155 -48.32 6.54 -2.30
C GLY A 155 -47.72 5.29 -1.66
N MET A 156 -48.47 4.18 -1.56
CA MET A 156 -47.95 2.90 -1.07
C MET A 156 -46.84 2.36 -1.98
N LEU A 157 -47.08 2.30 -3.29
CA LEU A 157 -46.07 1.86 -4.26
C LEU A 157 -44.81 2.74 -4.21
N GLY A 158 -44.99 4.06 -4.17
CA GLY A 158 -43.90 5.02 -4.06
C GLY A 158 -43.10 4.89 -2.78
N LEU A 159 -43.76 4.63 -1.64
CA LEU A 159 -43.09 4.36 -0.38
C LEU A 159 -42.20 3.12 -0.47
N PHE A 160 -42.71 2.01 -1.02
CA PHE A 160 -41.91 0.80 -1.20
C PHE A 160 -40.75 1.01 -2.19
N MET A 161 -40.96 1.74 -3.28
CA MET A 161 -39.89 2.08 -4.22
C MET A 161 -38.83 2.98 -3.58
N GLY A 162 -39.25 4.00 -2.82
CA GLY A 162 -38.36 4.90 -2.09
C GLY A 162 -37.55 4.16 -1.02
N LEU A 163 -38.19 3.29 -0.25
CA LEU A 163 -37.51 2.44 0.74
C LEU A 163 -36.54 1.46 0.06
N GLY A 164 -36.94 0.83 -1.05
CA GLY A 164 -36.09 -0.05 -1.84
C GLY A 164 -34.84 0.66 -2.35
N TYR A 165 -34.99 1.90 -2.85
CA TYR A 165 -33.86 2.74 -3.25
C TYR A 165 -32.91 3.05 -2.08
N VAL A 166 -33.46 3.45 -0.93
CA VAL A 166 -32.65 3.75 0.28
C VAL A 166 -31.92 2.51 0.79
N TRP A 167 -32.56 1.34 0.79
CA TRP A 167 -31.93 0.09 1.21
C TRP A 167 -30.87 -0.40 0.24
N ASN A 168 -31.08 -0.24 -1.07
CA ASN A 168 -30.05 -0.55 -2.06
C ASN A 168 -28.82 0.37 -1.89
N ALA A 169 -29.05 1.68 -1.68
CA ALA A 169 -27.98 2.62 -1.39
C ALA A 169 -27.24 2.27 -0.08
N LYS A 170 -27.98 1.85 0.95
CA LYS A 170 -27.40 1.37 2.21
C LYS A 170 -26.52 0.13 1.99
N GLY A 171 -27.01 -0.87 1.26
CA GLY A 171 -26.22 -2.08 0.97
C GLY A 171 -24.94 -1.77 0.18
N SER A 172 -25.01 -0.87 -0.80
CA SER A 172 -23.83 -0.40 -1.52
C SER A 172 -22.83 0.32 -0.59
N ALA A 173 -23.31 1.15 0.34
CA ALA A 173 -22.47 1.87 1.28
C ALA A 173 -21.83 0.92 2.32
N GLU A 174 -22.55 -0.10 2.79
CA GLU A 174 -22.03 -1.15 3.66
C GLU A 174 -20.92 -1.95 2.96
N SER A 175 -21.14 -2.37 1.71
CA SER A 175 -20.12 -3.08 0.92
C SER A 175 -18.88 -2.22 0.67
N THR A 176 -19.06 -0.92 0.39
CA THR A 176 -17.92 0.00 0.22
C THR A 176 -17.14 0.18 1.51
N LEU A 177 -17.84 0.23 2.66
CA LEU A 177 -17.20 0.31 3.97
C LEU A 177 -16.39 -0.96 4.27
N GLU A 178 -16.97 -2.13 4.04
CA GLU A 178 -16.29 -3.42 4.24
C GLU A 178 -15.02 -3.52 3.38
N GLN A 179 -15.10 -3.14 2.11
CA GLN A 179 -13.94 -3.10 1.22
C GLN A 179 -12.87 -2.13 1.73
N ALA A 180 -13.25 -0.91 2.12
CA ALA A 180 -12.29 0.07 2.62
C ALA A 180 -11.62 -0.38 3.93
N GLU A 181 -12.35 -1.05 4.82
CA GLU A 181 -11.79 -1.60 6.07
C GLU A 181 -10.85 -2.78 5.79
N PHE A 182 -11.17 -3.63 4.81
CA PHE A 182 -10.28 -4.68 4.35
C PHE A 182 -8.98 -4.11 3.77
N ASP A 183 -9.08 -3.11 2.88
CA ASP A 183 -7.93 -2.46 2.25
C ASP A 183 -7.03 -1.78 3.30
N LEU A 184 -7.64 -1.05 4.25
CA LEU A 184 -6.90 -0.45 5.37
C LEU A 184 -6.15 -1.50 6.19
N LYS A 185 -6.80 -2.63 6.50
CA LYS A 185 -6.16 -3.72 7.25
C LYS A 185 -5.01 -4.33 6.46
N SER A 186 -5.15 -4.50 5.15
CA SER A 186 -4.09 -5.00 4.26
C SER A 186 -2.88 -4.06 4.27
N VAL A 187 -3.08 -2.77 3.98
CA VAL A 187 -1.98 -1.79 3.92
C VAL A 187 -1.32 -1.62 5.30
N GLN A 188 -2.09 -1.67 6.39
CA GLN A 188 -1.52 -1.64 7.75
C GLN A 188 -0.66 -2.86 8.05
N ARG A 189 -1.07 -4.06 7.58
CA ARG A 189 -0.29 -5.28 7.73
C ARG A 189 1.01 -5.18 6.92
N ASP A 190 0.92 -4.77 5.66
CA ASP A 190 2.08 -4.63 4.79
C ASP A 190 3.08 -3.61 5.34
N ARG A 191 2.60 -2.47 5.82
CA ARG A 191 3.42 -1.47 6.52
C ARG A 191 4.10 -2.07 7.76
N ARG A 192 3.38 -2.86 8.56
CA ARG A 192 3.93 -3.46 9.77
C ARG A 192 5.05 -4.44 9.44
N ILE A 193 4.85 -5.30 8.43
CA ILE A 193 5.86 -6.26 7.98
C ILE A 193 7.07 -5.51 7.45
N ARG A 194 6.89 -4.51 6.58
CA ARG A 194 8.01 -3.73 6.02
C ARG A 194 8.82 -3.00 7.08
N LYS A 195 8.21 -2.60 8.21
CA LYS A 195 8.94 -2.02 9.35
C LYS A 195 9.86 -3.01 10.07
N LEU A 196 9.71 -4.31 9.84
CA LEU A 196 10.59 -5.34 10.38
C LEU A 196 11.87 -5.50 9.56
N HIS A 197 11.92 -4.91 8.35
CA HIS A 197 13.11 -4.91 7.52
C HIS A 197 14.05 -3.80 8.01
N PRO A 198 15.30 -4.13 8.40
CA PRO A 198 16.29 -3.14 8.79
C PRO A 198 16.66 -2.25 7.59
N GLU A 199 17.05 -1.00 7.85
CA GLU A 199 17.60 -0.12 6.81
C GLU A 199 18.87 -0.74 6.21
N THR A 200 19.17 -0.43 4.94
CA THR A 200 20.41 -0.95 4.32
C THR A 200 21.65 -0.37 4.99
N PHE A 201 21.58 0.90 5.39
CA PHE A 201 22.68 1.63 6.02
C PHE A 201 22.22 2.43 7.22
N SER A 202 23.08 2.54 8.23
CA SER A 202 22.81 3.34 9.42
C SER A 202 23.11 4.82 9.20
N ARG A 203 22.69 5.67 10.15
CA ARG A 203 23.00 7.11 10.12
C ARG A 203 24.46 7.44 10.33
N SER A 204 25.15 6.65 11.15
CA SER A 204 26.59 6.79 11.32
C SER A 204 27.34 6.41 10.04
N GLU A 205 26.92 5.35 9.36
CA GLU A 205 27.50 4.94 8.08
C GLU A 205 27.33 6.02 7.00
N GLU A 206 26.19 6.73 6.97
CA GLU A 206 25.99 7.89 6.08
C GLU A 206 26.98 9.04 6.35
N VAL A 207 27.23 9.34 7.62
CA VAL A 207 28.04 10.51 8.02
C VAL A 207 29.54 10.21 7.92
N LEU A 208 29.95 9.04 8.38
CA LEU A 208 31.36 8.63 8.48
C LEU A 208 31.83 7.94 7.20
N GLY A 209 30.93 7.24 6.50
CA GLY A 209 31.30 6.40 5.37
C GLY A 209 32.11 5.18 5.79
N GLU A 210 32.03 4.75 7.05
CA GLU A 210 32.73 3.56 7.58
C GLU A 210 31.69 2.50 7.92
N GLU A 211 32.02 1.24 7.69
CA GLU A 211 31.13 0.11 7.93
C GLU A 211 30.91 -0.15 9.42
N GLN A 212 29.66 -0.43 9.80
CA GLN A 212 29.31 -0.89 11.14
C GLN A 212 28.86 -2.35 11.06
N GLU A 213 29.74 -3.26 11.44
CA GLU A 213 29.50 -4.71 11.37
C GLU A 213 28.23 -5.13 12.12
N GLU A 214 28.04 -4.65 13.36
CA GLU A 214 26.88 -4.98 14.19
C GLU A 214 25.55 -4.59 13.53
N PHE A 215 25.52 -3.45 12.82
CA PHE A 215 24.34 -3.05 12.07
C PHE A 215 24.12 -3.94 10.85
N GLY A 216 25.19 -4.32 10.15
CA GLY A 216 25.14 -5.22 8.99
C GLY A 216 24.50 -6.58 9.29
N ASP A 217 24.66 -7.09 10.51
CA ASP A 217 24.17 -8.40 10.95
C ASP A 217 22.67 -8.45 11.29
N GLU A 218 21.97 -7.30 11.32
CA GLU A 218 20.51 -7.28 11.48
C GLU A 218 19.83 -8.06 10.33
N SER A 219 18.81 -8.87 10.66
CA SER A 219 18.11 -9.71 9.69
C SER A 219 16.60 -9.42 9.67
N ALA A 220 16.10 -9.02 8.49
CA ALA A 220 14.68 -8.91 8.21
C ALA A 220 13.98 -10.25 8.46
N ARG A 221 14.56 -11.35 8.00
CA ARG A 221 13.97 -12.68 8.16
C ARG A 221 13.79 -13.05 9.63
N ALA A 222 14.82 -12.85 10.45
CA ALA A 222 14.75 -13.13 11.88
C ALA A 222 13.66 -12.30 12.58
N ASN A 223 13.50 -11.02 12.18
CA ASN A 223 12.46 -10.15 12.71
C ASN A 223 11.05 -10.59 12.27
N VAL A 224 10.89 -10.98 11.00
CA VAL A 224 9.61 -11.42 10.44
C VAL A 224 9.17 -12.76 11.03
N VAL A 225 10.06 -13.75 11.12
CA VAL A 225 9.74 -15.06 11.73
C VAL A 225 9.28 -14.87 13.17
N ARG A 226 10.02 -14.11 13.98
CA ARG A 226 9.64 -13.80 15.36
C ARG A 226 8.27 -13.13 15.43
N PHE A 227 8.01 -12.16 14.56
CA PHE A 227 6.73 -11.47 14.51
C PHE A 227 5.57 -12.42 14.17
N LEU A 228 5.76 -13.34 13.22
CA LEU A 228 4.76 -14.32 12.83
C LEU A 228 4.50 -15.35 13.93
N GLU A 229 5.53 -15.79 14.66
CA GLU A 229 5.41 -16.68 15.82
C GLU A 229 4.62 -16.03 16.96
N GLU A 230 4.84 -14.72 17.19
CA GLU A 230 4.11 -13.95 18.20
C GLU A 230 2.67 -13.59 17.79
N ASN A 231 2.35 -13.62 16.48
CA ASN A 231 1.07 -13.20 15.92
C ASN A 231 0.52 -14.23 14.91
N PRO A 232 0.21 -15.46 15.33
CA PRO A 232 -0.37 -16.47 14.45
C PRO A 232 -1.70 -15.98 13.88
N ALA A 233 -1.89 -16.17 12.57
CA ALA A 233 -3.04 -15.72 11.80
C ALA A 233 -4.38 -16.35 12.26
#